data_AF-A0A4S2B3U7-F1
#
_entry.id   AF-A0A4S2B3U7-F1
#
_cell.length_a   1.000
_cell.length_b   1.000
_cell.length_c   1.000
_cell.angle_alpha   90.00
_cell.angle_beta   90.00
_cell.angle_gamma   90.00
#
_symmetry.space_group_name_H-M   'P 1'
#
loop_
_entity.id
_entity.type
_entity.pdbx_description
1 polymer ?
#
loop_
_entity_poly.entity_id
_entity_poly.type
_entity_poly.pdbx_seq_one_letter_code
_entity_poly.pdbx_strand_id
1 'polypeptide(L)'
;MEDTFSLGNVLLYGEFPSKGKENSLTGEMAELFISKIFGVTVLKLKYEDVLYPVLTTKDCYIYRAQTIKGEKYFKHEDLDELIQAIKKAK
;
A
#
# COMPACT_ATOMS: atom_id res chain seq x y z
N MET A 1 -5.93 -4.23 21.94
CA MET A 1 -4.71 -3.43 21.73
C MET A 1 -4.32 -3.60 20.28
N GLU A 2 -4.12 -2.50 19.56
CA GLU A 2 -3.69 -2.52 18.17
C GLU A 2 -2.18 -2.30 18.14
N ASP A 3 -1.42 -3.29 17.66
CA ASP A 3 0.01 -3.14 17.42
C ASP A 3 0.21 -2.79 15.94
N THR A 4 0.83 -1.65 15.67
CA THR A 4 1.05 -1.15 14.31
C THR A 4 2.55 -1.04 14.03
N PHE A 5 2.97 -1.61 12.90
CA PHE A 5 4.37 -1.68 12.48
C PHE A 5 4.52 -1.11 11.07
N SER A 6 5.51 -0.24 10.88
CA SER A 6 5.89 0.24 9.55
C SER A 6 6.56 -0.88 8.75
N LEU A 7 6.21 -0.96 7.46
CA LEU A 7 6.86 -1.79 6.46
C LEU A 7 7.82 -1.02 5.56
N GLY A 8 7.78 0.31 5.59
CA GLY A 8 8.55 1.18 4.70
C GLY A 8 7.70 1.84 3.62
N ASN A 9 8.37 2.54 2.70
CA ASN A 9 7.73 3.42 1.73
C ASN A 9 7.42 2.72 0.41
N VAL A 10 6.30 3.08 -0.20
CA VAL A 10 5.88 2.66 -1.54
C VAL A 10 5.58 3.87 -2.42
N LEU A 11 5.80 3.70 -3.72
CA LEU A 11 5.51 4.71 -4.73
C LEU A 11 4.05 4.57 -5.20
N LEU A 12 3.35 5.70 -5.31
CA LEU A 12 1.93 5.71 -5.63
C LEU A 12 1.65 5.96 -7.11
N TYR A 13 0.64 5.26 -7.59
CA TYR A 13 0.06 5.41 -8.92
C TYR A 13 -1.31 6.09 -8.83
N GLY A 14 -1.60 6.95 -9.82
CA GLY A 14 -2.82 7.78 -9.87
C GLY A 14 -3.96 7.10 -10.60
N GLU A 15 -3.64 6.32 -11.64
CA GLU A 15 -4.57 5.46 -12.36
C GLU A 15 -3.86 4.15 -12.71
N PHE A 16 -4.55 3.02 -12.54
CA PHE A 16 -4.15 1.75 -13.13
C PHE A 16 -5.08 1.43 -14.31
N PRO A 17 -4.54 1.02 -15.47
CA PRO A 17 -5.33 0.75 -16.64
C PRO A 17 -6.19 -0.49 -16.46
N SER A 18 -7.50 -0.28 -16.39
CA SER A 18 -8.41 -1.23 -17.03
C SER A 18 -8.28 -1.03 -18.53
N LYS A 19 -7.52 -1.91 -19.20
CA LYS A 19 -7.31 -1.94 -20.67
C LYS A 19 -6.62 -0.70 -21.28
N GLY A 20 -5.27 -0.68 -21.25
CA GLY A 20 -4.48 0.00 -22.28
C GLY A 20 -4.05 1.46 -22.06
N LYS A 21 -4.17 2.02 -20.85
CA LYS A 21 -3.45 3.26 -20.47
C LYS A 21 -2.12 2.91 -19.80
N GLU A 22 -1.08 3.72 -19.98
CA GLU A 22 0.16 3.52 -19.20
C GLU A 22 -0.08 3.84 -17.72
N ASN A 23 0.54 3.07 -16.82
CA ASN A 23 0.51 3.33 -15.38
C ASN A 23 1.10 4.72 -15.11
N SER A 24 0.28 5.69 -14.73
CA SER A 24 0.76 7.03 -14.39
C SER A 24 1.29 7.04 -12.96
N LEU A 25 2.61 6.98 -12.83
CA LEU A 25 3.31 7.28 -11.59
C LEU A 25 3.01 8.72 -11.18
N THR A 26 2.56 8.91 -9.94
CA THR A 26 2.26 10.25 -9.41
C THR A 26 3.51 10.97 -8.93
N GLY A 27 4.60 10.23 -8.65
CA GLY A 27 5.77 10.73 -7.94
C GLY A 27 5.57 10.85 -6.43
N GLU A 28 4.38 10.53 -5.91
CA GLU A 28 4.08 10.59 -4.49
C GLU A 28 4.50 9.30 -3.79
N MET A 29 5.04 9.43 -2.59
CA MET A 29 5.37 8.31 -1.72
C MET A 29 4.37 8.21 -0.57
N ALA A 30 4.11 7.00 -0.11
CA ALA A 30 3.38 6.73 1.11
C ALA A 30 4.09 5.64 1.91
N GLU A 31 3.81 5.57 3.20
CA GLU A 31 4.39 4.56 4.08
C GLU A 31 3.35 3.47 4.36
N LEU A 32 3.76 2.20 4.21
CA LEU A 32 2.91 1.06 4.51
C LEU A 32 3.03 0.64 5.97
N PHE A 33 1.90 0.26 6.54
CA PHE A 33 1.81 -0.24 7.90
C PHE A 33 1.01 -1.54 7.95
N ILE A 34 1.43 -2.45 8.82
CA ILE A 34 0.61 -3.58 9.23
C ILE A 34 0.15 -3.35 10.67
N SER A 35 -1.15 -3.45 10.87
CA SER A 35 -1.79 -3.40 12.18
C SER A 35 -2.34 -4.77 12.54
N LYS A 36 -2.08 -5.23 13.77
CA LYS A 36 -2.70 -6.44 14.33
C LYS A 36 -3.82 -6.06 15.28
N ILE A 37 -5.06 -6.34 14.89
CA ILE A 37 -6.27 -5.99 15.64
C ILE A 37 -7.04 -7.29 15.92
N PHE A 38 -7.19 -7.66 17.19
CA PHE A 38 -7.86 -8.91 17.60
C PHE A 38 -7.34 -10.17 16.89
N GLY A 39 -6.03 -10.24 16.64
CA GLY A 39 -5.41 -11.37 15.93
C GLY A 39 -5.50 -11.31 14.40
N VAL A 40 -6.25 -10.35 13.85
CA VAL A 40 -6.36 -10.10 12.42
C VAL A 40 -5.30 -9.09 11.98
N THR A 41 -4.58 -9.44 10.92
CA THR A 41 -3.59 -8.57 10.28
C THR A 41 -4.27 -7.70 9.23
N VAL A 42 -4.11 -6.38 9.33
CA VAL A 42 -4.69 -5.39 8.42
C VAL A 42 -3.58 -4.54 7.82
N LEU A 43 -3.57 -4.40 6.50
CA LEU A 43 -2.67 -3.50 5.78
C LEU A 43 -3.26 -2.09 5.71
N LYS A 44 -2.44 -1.09 6.01
CA LYS A 44 -2.80 0.33 5.98
C LYS A 44 -1.76 1.13 5.20
N LEU A 45 -2.23 2.17 4.53
CA LEU A 45 -1.40 3.13 3.82
C LEU A 45 -1.43 4.45 4.59
N LYS A 46 -0.29 4.89 5.11
CA LYS A 46 -0.12 6.25 5.62
C LYS A 46 0.21 7.15 4.46
N TYR A 47 -0.76 7.95 4.05
CA TYR A 47 -0.57 8.97 3.02
C TYR A 47 -0.77 10.33 3.68
N GLU A 48 0.28 11.16 3.59
CA GLU A 48 0.41 12.37 4.42
C GLU A 48 0.34 11.98 5.91
N ASP A 49 -0.60 12.53 6.66
CA ASP A 49 -0.75 12.26 8.10
C ASP A 49 -1.98 11.40 8.44
N VAL A 50 -2.56 10.72 7.44
CA VAL A 50 -3.77 9.91 7.61
C VAL A 50 -3.51 8.45 7.22
N LEU A 51 -3.98 7.52 8.06
CA LEU A 51 -3.94 6.09 7.80
C LEU A 51 -5.21 5.64 7.11
N TYR A 52 -5.07 5.09 5.90
CA TYR A 52 -6.16 4.56 5.10
C TYR A 52 -6.11 3.03 5.08
N PRO A 53 -7.27 2.35 5.19
CA PRO A 53 -7.33 0.91 4.98
C PRO A 53 -6.98 0.59 3.53
N VAL A 54 -6.19 -0.47 3.34
CA VAL A 54 -5.86 -0.97 2.01
C VAL A 54 -6.83 -2.07 1.61
N LEU A 55 -7.35 -1.98 0.39
CA LEU A 55 -8.21 -2.96 -0.25
C LEU A 55 -7.44 -3.66 -1.36
N THR A 56 -7.66 -4.96 -1.51
CA THR A 56 -7.17 -5.74 -2.67
C THR A 56 -8.19 -5.70 -3.79
N THR A 57 -7.74 -5.47 -5.02
CA THR A 57 -8.60 -5.65 -6.20
C THR A 57 -8.67 -7.12 -6.59
N LYS A 58 -9.74 -7.53 -7.29
CA LYS A 58 -9.91 -8.91 -7.80
C LYS A 58 -8.80 -9.32 -8.78
N ASP A 59 -8.19 -8.34 -9.44
CA ASP A 59 -6.92 -8.50 -10.13
C ASP A 59 -5.82 -8.43 -9.07
N CYS A 60 -5.34 -9.60 -8.62
CA CYS A 60 -4.50 -9.85 -7.44
C CYS A 60 -3.12 -9.15 -7.40
N TYR A 61 -2.87 -8.16 -8.25
CA TYR A 61 -1.57 -7.50 -8.42
C TYR A 61 -1.55 -6.05 -7.93
N ILE A 62 -2.71 -5.47 -7.57
CA ILE A 62 -2.83 -4.06 -7.20
C ILE A 62 -3.54 -3.92 -5.86
N TYR A 63 -2.98 -3.04 -5.02
CA TYR A 63 -3.59 -2.57 -3.79
C TYR A 63 -4.15 -1.16 -3.99
N ARG A 64 -5.29 -0.88 -3.36
CA ARG A 64 -6.00 0.40 -3.45
C ARG A 64 -6.29 0.97 -2.08
N ALA A 65 -6.06 2.26 -1.90
CA ALA A 65 -6.52 3.05 -0.76
C ALA A 65 -7.40 4.20 -1.26
N GLN A 66 -8.58 4.37 -0.65
CA GLN A 66 -9.43 5.52 -0.92
C GLN A 66 -9.04 6.66 0.02
N THR A 67 -8.34 7.67 -0.50
CA THR A 67 -7.82 8.80 0.27
C THR A 67 -8.66 10.07 0.07
N ILE A 68 -8.40 11.10 0.88
CA ILE A 68 -9.02 12.43 0.68
C ILE A 68 -8.66 13.07 -0.68
N LYS A 69 -7.53 12.70 -1.29
CA LYS A 69 -7.08 13.18 -2.61
C LYS A 69 -7.46 12.23 -3.75
N GLY A 70 -8.41 11.33 -3.51
CA GLY A 70 -8.85 10.33 -4.48
C GLY A 70 -8.24 8.95 -4.24
N GLU A 71 -8.44 8.06 -5.21
CA GLU A 71 -7.91 6.70 -5.14
C GLU A 71 -6.39 6.73 -5.34
N LYS A 72 -5.69 6.02 -4.47
CA LYS A 72 -4.25 5.79 -4.55
C LYS A 72 -4.00 4.31 -4.66
N TYR A 73 -2.99 3.96 -5.42
CA TYR A 73 -2.70 2.57 -5.74
C TYR A 73 -1.21 2.28 -5.66
N PHE A 74 -0.86 1.03 -5.35
CA PHE A 74 0.51 0.51 -5.39
C PHE A 74 0.50 -0.97 -5.78
N LYS A 75 1.64 -1.51 -6.22
CA LYS A 75 1.70 -2.89 -6.72
C LYS A 75 2.01 -3.89 -5.62
N HIS A 76 1.68 -5.14 -5.90
CA HIS A 76 2.10 -6.27 -5.06
C HIS A 76 3.62 -6.42 -5.01
N GLU A 77 4.30 -6.18 -6.13
CA GLU A 77 5.77 -6.23 -6.26
C GLU A 77 6.46 -5.33 -5.22
N ASP A 78 5.96 -4.09 -5.04
CA ASP A 78 6.50 -3.14 -4.07
C ASP A 78 6.43 -3.68 -2.63
N LEU A 79 5.33 -4.36 -2.28
CA LEU A 79 5.15 -4.96 -0.97
C LEU A 79 6.09 -6.16 -0.76
N ASP A 80 6.23 -7.02 -1.77
CA ASP A 80 7.12 -8.19 -1.70
C ASP A 80 8.58 -7.77 -1.49
N GLU A 81 9.03 -6.74 -2.22
CA GLU A 81 10.36 -6.17 -2.04
C GLU A 81 10.60 -5.68 -0.62
N LEU A 82 9.65 -4.94 -0.04
CA LEU A 82 9.72 -4.47 1.35
C LEU A 82 9.78 -5.63 2.35
N ILE A 83 8.92 -6.64 2.18
CA ILE A 83 8.92 -7.82 3.06
C ILE A 83 10.26 -8.54 3.01
N GLN A 84 10.85 -8.70 1.81
CA GLN A 84 12.17 -9.32 1.66
C GLN A 84 13.28 -8.48 2.28
N ALA A 85 13.23 -7.15 2.15
CA ALA A 85 14.18 -6.26 2.79
C ALA A 85 14.15 -6.39 4.32
N ILE A 86 12.95 -6.43 4.92
CA ILE A 86 12.78 -6.62 6.38
C ILE A 86 13.33 -7.97 6.84
N LYS A 87 13.07 -9.04 6.06
CA LYS A 87 13.60 -10.38 6.37
C LYS A 87 15.13 -10.43 6.34
N LYS A 88 15.77 -9.69 5.44
CA LYS A 88 17.24 -9.62 5.34
C LYS A 88 17.88 -8.73 6.42
N ALA A 89 17.12 -7.78 6.97
CA ALA A 89 17.59 -6.88 8.02
C ALA A 89 17.51 -7.49 9.43
N LYS A 90 16.88 -8.66 9.58
CA LYS A 90 16.84 -9.47 10.81
C LYS A 90 17.86 -10.60 10.74
#